data_AF-A0A7S3PU81-F1
#
_entry.id   AF-A0A7S3PU81-F1
#
_cell.length_a   1.000
_cell.length_b   1.000
_cell.length_c   1.000
_cell.angle_alpha   90.00
_cell.angle_beta   90.00
_cell.angle_gamma   90.00
#
_symmetry.space_group_name_H-M   'P 1'
#
loop_
_entity.id
_entity.type
_entity.pdbx_description
1 polymer ?
#
loop_
_entity_poly.entity_id
_entity_poly.type
_entity_poly.pdbx_seq_one_letter_code
_entity_poly.pdbx_strand_id
1 'polypeptide(L)'
;MSSNIAAQVKSLTESVVKEILNNESPSVEQCLEILTSVQSTIAPDHETKSVILIVSIRILEESKLGKMITKSLKHLRRHKRSSESDGDSTAVATWNQCIAIADKILISLREQVAAESGQRKAKKVAVAKAESFQPGLPKTSGAYKERLRVQKKEMYKDPPAMPPAQIKIEEEWVGEPSRDEETGEMKFIPGSDSSAKLKEFLKDFCPNRSPKEILNFGAFGGTYYRPIVSAVTNIKYKSSDVLKNSVQKEWIEGLDHKTMLTSLTYQASVNKFKVKCGGSLGMWESSGWISDSDPYGWFQWYCRFYQGRRCGDDERQVSRWLKSAGPKGRFRSQLCNKIFAAGGFSHVNSVRISPVIRQTLLHWGLEITETVLRKHGIRVGKL
;
A
#
# COMPACT_ATOMS: atom_id res chain seq x y z
N MET A 1 14.81 -12.32 -34.78
CA MET A 1 16.02 -11.50 -34.51
C MET A 1 16.56 -11.71 -33.09
N SER A 2 15.78 -11.50 -32.03
CA SER A 2 16.27 -11.62 -30.64
C SER A 2 16.82 -13.01 -30.24
N SER A 3 16.24 -14.11 -30.73
CA SER A 3 16.73 -15.48 -30.43
C SER A 3 18.10 -15.78 -31.03
N ASN A 4 18.42 -15.20 -32.19
CA ASN A 4 19.69 -15.39 -32.88
C ASN A 4 20.82 -14.67 -32.13
N ILE A 5 20.58 -13.41 -31.73
CA ILE A 5 21.56 -12.62 -30.96
C ILE A 5 21.86 -13.26 -29.59
N ALA A 6 20.85 -13.79 -28.90
CA ALA A 6 21.08 -14.45 -27.61
C ALA A 6 22.01 -15.68 -27.73
N ALA A 7 21.80 -16.51 -28.76
CA ALA A 7 22.65 -17.68 -29.02
C ALA A 7 24.06 -17.27 -29.44
N GLN A 8 24.19 -16.26 -30.29
CA GLN A 8 25.48 -15.72 -30.74
C GLN A 8 26.28 -15.12 -29.57
N VAL A 9 25.65 -14.29 -28.73
CA VAL A 9 26.28 -13.72 -27.52
C VAL A 9 26.72 -14.81 -26.55
N LYS A 10 25.92 -15.85 -26.37
CA LYS A 10 26.29 -17.00 -25.52
C LYS A 10 27.51 -17.72 -26.08
N SER A 11 27.52 -18.06 -27.37
CA SER A 11 28.65 -18.71 -28.03
C SER A 11 29.93 -17.88 -27.96
N LEU A 12 29.85 -16.57 -28.22
CA LEU A 12 31.01 -15.68 -28.08
C LEU A 12 31.50 -15.59 -26.63
N THR A 13 30.59 -15.63 -25.65
CA THR A 13 30.97 -15.66 -24.23
C THR A 13 31.71 -16.95 -23.89
N GLU A 14 31.29 -18.10 -24.42
CA GLU A 14 31.99 -19.38 -24.26
C GLU A 14 33.39 -19.33 -24.90
N SER A 15 33.54 -18.71 -26.07
CA SER A 15 34.85 -18.48 -26.71
C SER A 15 35.76 -17.57 -25.86
N VAL A 16 35.23 -16.50 -25.28
CA VAL A 16 35.97 -15.62 -24.35
C VAL A 16 36.46 -16.41 -23.13
N VAL A 17 35.61 -17.27 -22.56
CA VAL A 17 36.00 -18.10 -21.41
C VAL A 17 37.08 -19.09 -21.80
N LYS A 18 36.90 -19.79 -22.91
CA LYS A 18 37.84 -20.80 -23.39
C LYS A 18 39.21 -20.20 -23.70
N GLU A 19 39.24 -19.13 -24.50
CA GLU A 19 40.50 -18.59 -25.03
C GLU A 19 41.18 -17.61 -24.08
N ILE A 20 40.44 -16.78 -23.35
CA ILE A 20 41.06 -15.70 -22.55
C ILE A 20 41.20 -16.07 -21.07
N LEU A 21 40.26 -16.85 -20.53
CA LEU A 21 40.25 -17.16 -19.09
C LEU A 21 40.91 -18.51 -18.77
N ASN A 22 40.72 -19.51 -19.64
CA ASN A 22 41.15 -20.88 -19.38
C ASN A 22 42.40 -21.31 -20.17
N ASN A 23 42.85 -20.54 -21.17
CA ASN A 23 44.09 -20.83 -21.89
C ASN A 23 45.29 -20.27 -21.12
N GLU A 24 46.31 -21.11 -20.86
CA GLU A 24 47.53 -20.71 -20.15
C GLU A 24 48.48 -19.89 -21.04
N SER A 25 48.41 -20.07 -22.35
CA SER A 25 49.23 -19.36 -23.36
C SER A 25 48.34 -18.88 -24.52
N PRO A 26 47.47 -17.88 -24.27
CA PRO A 26 46.54 -17.38 -25.29
C PRO A 26 47.25 -16.63 -26.41
N SER A 27 46.84 -16.87 -27.66
CA SER A 27 47.27 -16.03 -28.79
C SER A 27 46.63 -14.66 -28.70
N VAL A 28 47.45 -13.61 -28.82
CA VAL A 28 46.98 -12.22 -28.72
C VAL A 28 46.08 -11.85 -29.92
N GLU A 29 46.35 -12.42 -31.09
CA GLU A 29 45.55 -12.26 -32.31
C GLU A 29 44.17 -12.90 -32.16
N GLN A 30 44.11 -14.12 -31.63
CA GLN A 30 42.83 -14.81 -31.38
C GLN A 30 42.01 -14.10 -30.31
N CYS A 31 42.65 -13.59 -29.24
CA CYS A 31 41.99 -12.76 -28.24
C CYS A 31 41.39 -11.49 -28.87
N LEU A 32 42.14 -10.84 -29.77
CA LEU A 32 41.70 -9.63 -30.46
C LEU A 32 40.51 -9.92 -31.38
N GLU A 33 40.54 -11.01 -32.14
CA GLU A 33 39.46 -11.42 -33.03
C GLU A 33 38.15 -11.70 -32.26
N ILE A 34 38.24 -12.46 -31.16
CA ILE A 34 37.08 -12.78 -30.32
C ILE A 34 36.49 -11.51 -29.70
N LEU A 35 37.32 -10.62 -29.16
CA LEU A 35 36.87 -9.36 -28.56
C LEU A 35 36.25 -8.42 -29.61
N THR A 36 36.81 -8.36 -30.81
CA THR A 36 36.26 -7.59 -31.93
C THR A 36 34.91 -8.16 -32.40
N SER A 37 34.79 -9.49 -32.42
CA SER A 37 33.53 -10.18 -32.72
C SER A 37 32.45 -9.92 -31.66
N VAL A 38 32.83 -9.90 -30.38
CA VAL A 38 31.92 -9.47 -29.30
C VAL A 38 31.52 -8.03 -29.49
N GLN A 39 32.48 -7.12 -29.72
CA GLN A 39 32.21 -5.70 -29.88
C GLN A 39 31.24 -5.43 -31.05
N SER A 40 31.48 -6.02 -32.21
CA SER A 40 30.61 -5.86 -33.39
C SER A 40 29.21 -6.45 -33.16
N THR A 41 29.10 -7.57 -32.43
CA THR A 41 27.81 -8.19 -32.13
C THR A 41 26.95 -7.34 -31.17
N ILE A 42 27.58 -6.55 -30.29
CA ILE A 42 26.86 -5.74 -29.28
C ILE A 42 26.78 -4.25 -29.63
N ALA A 43 27.52 -3.78 -30.64
CA ALA A 43 27.56 -2.38 -31.02
C ALA A 43 26.26 -1.97 -31.73
N PRO A 44 25.63 -0.85 -31.35
CA PRO A 44 24.51 -0.31 -32.09
C PRO A 44 24.93 0.07 -33.51
N ASP A 45 24.11 -0.28 -34.50
CA ASP A 45 24.36 0.07 -35.89
C ASP A 45 24.24 1.59 -36.06
N HIS A 46 25.36 2.26 -36.35
CA HIS A 46 25.45 3.73 -36.36
C HIS A 46 24.62 4.38 -37.50
N GLU A 47 24.13 3.61 -38.47
CA GLU A 47 23.29 4.12 -39.56
C GLU A 47 21.83 4.36 -39.17
N THR A 48 21.34 3.74 -38.08
CA THR A 48 19.97 3.96 -37.60
C THR A 48 19.98 4.75 -36.30
N LYS A 49 19.49 6.00 -36.33
CA LYS A 49 19.31 6.90 -35.14
C LYS A 49 18.35 6.37 -34.06
N SER A 50 17.99 5.09 -34.11
CA SER A 50 17.17 4.42 -33.10
C SER A 50 18.10 3.75 -32.11
N VAL A 51 17.95 4.03 -30.81
CA VAL A 51 18.62 3.27 -29.74
C VAL A 51 18.03 1.85 -29.73
N ILE A 52 18.47 1.00 -30.65
CA ILE A 52 18.10 -0.40 -30.69
C ILE A 52 18.86 -1.07 -29.54
N LEU A 53 18.13 -1.48 -28.51
CA LEU A 53 18.66 -2.35 -27.47
C LEU A 53 18.97 -3.71 -28.09
N ILE A 54 20.23 -3.93 -28.44
CA ILE A 54 20.70 -5.17 -29.06
C ILE A 54 20.82 -6.27 -27.99
N VAL A 55 21.41 -5.93 -26.84
CA VAL A 55 21.60 -6.87 -25.73
C VAL A 55 20.71 -6.46 -24.56
N SER A 56 19.71 -7.29 -24.29
CA SER A 56 18.84 -7.09 -23.12
C SER A 56 19.51 -7.54 -21.81
N ILE A 57 19.03 -7.01 -20.68
CA ILE A 57 19.36 -7.43 -19.32
C ILE A 57 19.21 -8.95 -19.18
N ARG A 58 18.15 -9.54 -19.77
CA ARG A 58 17.93 -10.99 -19.75
C ARG A 58 19.05 -11.76 -20.45
N ILE A 59 19.47 -11.31 -21.63
CA ILE A 59 20.58 -11.93 -22.38
C ILE A 59 21.88 -11.84 -21.57
N LEU A 60 22.14 -10.72 -20.88
CA LEU A 60 23.31 -10.58 -20.01
C LEU A 60 23.25 -11.49 -18.77
N GLU A 61 22.06 -11.66 -18.19
CA GLU A 61 21.84 -12.57 -17.07
C GLU A 61 22.05 -14.03 -17.47
N GLU A 62 21.63 -14.43 -18.67
CA GLU A 62 21.78 -15.79 -19.20
C GLU A 62 23.22 -16.08 -19.66
N SER A 63 23.81 -15.19 -20.46
CA SER A 63 25.18 -15.36 -21.00
C SER A 63 26.29 -15.12 -19.99
N LYS A 64 26.05 -14.28 -18.97
CA LYS A 64 27.09 -13.76 -18.06
C LYS A 64 28.21 -12.98 -18.76
N LEU A 65 28.01 -12.50 -20.00
CA LEU A 65 29.03 -11.82 -20.81
C LEU A 65 29.74 -10.70 -20.04
N GLY A 66 28.99 -9.77 -19.43
CA GLY A 66 29.59 -8.64 -18.70
C GLY A 66 30.50 -9.08 -17.54
N LYS A 67 30.15 -10.17 -16.86
CA LYS A 67 31.00 -10.77 -15.81
C LYS A 67 32.26 -11.39 -16.40
N MET A 68 32.16 -12.07 -17.55
CA MET A 68 33.30 -12.70 -18.21
C MET A 68 34.28 -11.65 -18.74
N ILE A 69 33.82 -10.63 -19.45
CA ILE A 69 34.68 -9.53 -19.94
C ILE A 69 35.39 -8.81 -18.78
N THR A 70 34.69 -8.58 -17.67
CA THR A 70 35.29 -8.00 -16.46
C THR A 70 36.43 -8.86 -15.89
N LYS A 71 36.28 -10.20 -15.93
CA LYS A 71 37.35 -11.12 -15.54
C LYS A 71 38.49 -11.10 -16.55
N SER A 72 38.17 -11.12 -17.85
CA SER A 72 39.14 -11.13 -18.95
C SER A 72 40.09 -9.95 -18.87
N LEU A 73 39.62 -8.75 -18.50
CA LEU A 73 40.50 -7.57 -18.29
C LEU A 73 41.68 -7.84 -17.35
N LYS A 74 41.51 -8.64 -16.29
CA LYS A 74 42.62 -9.00 -15.38
C LYS A 74 43.63 -9.90 -16.05
N HIS A 75 43.17 -10.87 -16.85
CA HIS A 75 44.01 -11.81 -17.60
C HIS A 75 44.77 -11.08 -18.71
N LEU A 76 44.09 -10.28 -19.54
CA LEU A 76 44.71 -9.47 -20.59
C LEU A 76 45.82 -8.56 -20.04
N ARG A 77 45.57 -7.88 -18.91
CA ARG A 77 46.58 -7.06 -18.22
C ARG A 77 47.76 -7.88 -17.67
N ARG A 78 47.55 -9.15 -17.32
CA ARG A 78 48.63 -10.04 -16.87
C ARG A 78 49.50 -10.47 -18.05
N HIS A 79 48.91 -10.93 -19.15
CA HIS A 79 49.64 -11.34 -20.34
C HIS A 79 50.41 -10.17 -20.97
N LYS A 80 49.83 -8.96 -21.00
CA LYS A 80 50.54 -7.75 -21.38
C LYS A 80 51.85 -7.57 -20.60
N ARG A 81 51.82 -7.69 -19.26
CA ARG A 81 53.02 -7.54 -18.42
C ARG A 81 54.07 -8.61 -18.70
N SER A 82 53.64 -9.83 -19.01
CA SER A 82 54.56 -10.90 -19.44
C SER A 82 55.25 -10.53 -20.75
N SER A 83 54.51 -10.07 -21.77
CA SER A 83 55.09 -9.63 -23.05
C SER A 83 56.00 -8.40 -22.92
N GLU A 84 55.72 -7.50 -21.96
CA GLU A 84 56.62 -6.38 -21.63
C GLU A 84 57.98 -6.87 -21.10
N SER A 85 57.97 -7.90 -20.23
CA SER A 85 59.21 -8.53 -19.72
C SER A 85 59.99 -9.27 -20.81
N ASP A 86 59.29 -9.83 -21.80
CA ASP A 86 59.89 -10.59 -22.90
C ASP A 86 60.40 -9.68 -24.05
N GLY A 87 60.13 -8.38 -24.00
CA GLY A 87 60.60 -7.39 -24.99
C GLY A 87 59.81 -7.37 -26.31
N ASP A 88 58.66 -8.04 -26.40
CA ASP A 88 57.83 -8.09 -27.61
C ASP A 88 56.92 -6.85 -27.71
N SER A 89 57.45 -5.78 -28.30
CA SER A 89 56.71 -4.53 -28.50
C SER A 89 55.44 -4.68 -29.35
N THR A 90 55.38 -5.66 -30.26
CA THR A 90 54.23 -5.88 -31.15
C THR A 90 53.09 -6.52 -30.37
N ALA A 91 53.37 -7.58 -29.61
CA ALA A 91 52.37 -8.23 -28.76
C ALA A 91 51.83 -7.26 -27.69
N VAL A 92 52.68 -6.42 -27.10
CA VAL A 92 52.27 -5.41 -26.12
C VAL A 92 51.27 -4.41 -26.72
N ALA A 93 51.50 -3.96 -27.96
CA ALA A 93 50.57 -3.07 -28.67
C ALA A 93 49.21 -3.74 -28.89
N THR A 94 49.19 -5.00 -29.33
CA THR A 94 47.96 -5.78 -29.55
C THR A 94 47.21 -6.06 -28.25
N TRP A 95 47.90 -6.37 -27.14
CA TRP A 95 47.26 -6.51 -25.83
C TRP A 95 46.61 -5.21 -25.33
N ASN A 96 47.23 -4.05 -25.58
CA ASN A 96 46.61 -2.76 -25.29
C ASN A 96 45.31 -2.55 -26.09
N GLN A 97 45.27 -2.99 -27.34
CA GLN A 97 44.05 -2.95 -28.15
C GLN A 97 42.96 -3.87 -27.57
N CYS A 98 43.30 -5.10 -27.19
CA CYS A 98 42.37 -6.02 -26.53
C CYS A 98 41.77 -5.42 -25.26
N ILE A 99 42.59 -4.80 -24.40
CA ILE A 99 42.13 -4.13 -23.17
C ILE A 99 41.18 -2.97 -23.52
N ALA A 100 41.55 -2.13 -24.49
CA ALA A 100 40.72 -1.01 -24.92
C ALA A 100 39.37 -1.45 -25.47
N ILE A 101 39.33 -2.54 -26.25
CA ILE A 101 38.07 -3.12 -26.77
C ILE A 101 37.23 -3.70 -25.62
N ALA A 102 37.84 -4.43 -24.69
CA ALA A 102 37.14 -4.98 -23.52
C ALA A 102 36.53 -3.87 -22.64
N ASP A 103 37.24 -2.76 -22.42
CA ASP A 103 36.71 -1.60 -21.69
C ASP A 103 35.55 -0.93 -22.47
N LYS A 104 35.67 -0.76 -23.80
CA LYS A 104 34.57 -0.25 -24.65
C LYS A 104 33.33 -1.15 -24.61
N ILE A 105 33.51 -2.47 -24.63
CA ILE A 105 32.43 -3.45 -24.48
C ILE A 105 31.69 -3.21 -23.16
N LEU A 106 32.40 -3.09 -22.03
CA LEU A 106 31.76 -2.88 -20.73
C LEU A 106 31.00 -1.55 -20.65
N ILE A 107 31.52 -0.48 -21.27
CA ILE A 107 30.82 0.81 -21.35
C ILE A 107 29.51 0.65 -22.12
N SER A 108 29.55 0.06 -23.32
CA SER A 108 28.36 -0.18 -24.15
C SER A 108 27.31 -1.02 -23.42
N LEU A 109 27.73 -2.11 -22.75
CA LEU A 109 26.82 -2.95 -21.98
C LEU A 109 26.15 -2.19 -20.83
N ARG A 110 26.88 -1.29 -20.14
CA ARG A 110 26.31 -0.45 -19.07
C ARG A 110 25.28 0.54 -19.60
N GLU A 111 25.56 1.18 -20.74
CA GLU A 111 24.64 2.11 -21.39
C GLU A 111 23.34 1.41 -21.82
N GLN A 112 23.46 0.22 -22.43
CA GLN A 112 22.30 -0.58 -22.82
C GLN A 112 21.46 -1.02 -21.60
N VAL A 113 22.10 -1.46 -20.51
CA VAL A 113 21.39 -1.82 -19.26
C VAL A 113 20.68 -0.60 -18.66
N ALA A 114 21.33 0.57 -18.66
CA ALA A 114 20.73 1.81 -18.16
C ALA A 114 19.52 2.24 -19.02
N ALA A 115 19.65 2.18 -20.35
CA ALA A 115 18.58 2.49 -21.29
C ALA A 115 17.38 1.54 -21.13
N GLU A 116 17.61 0.22 -21.08
CA GLU A 116 16.52 -0.75 -20.87
C GLU A 116 15.85 -0.58 -19.51
N SER A 117 16.63 -0.34 -18.45
CA SER A 117 16.10 -0.08 -17.11
C SER A 117 15.22 1.18 -17.10
N GLY A 118 15.65 2.24 -17.79
CA GLY A 118 14.88 3.46 -18.00
C GLY A 118 13.57 3.19 -18.75
N GLN A 119 13.61 2.45 -19.86
CA GLN A 119 12.42 2.06 -20.64
C GLN A 119 11.46 1.19 -19.82
N ARG A 120 11.97 0.21 -19.06
CA ARG A 120 11.18 -0.64 -18.15
C ARG A 120 10.48 0.21 -17.08
N LYS A 121 11.18 1.19 -16.49
CA LYS A 121 10.61 2.12 -15.50
C LYS A 121 9.53 3.01 -16.13
N ALA A 122 9.79 3.59 -17.30
CA ALA A 122 8.83 4.40 -18.04
C ALA A 122 7.57 3.58 -18.40
N LYS A 123 7.74 2.34 -18.88
CA LYS A 123 6.64 1.42 -19.17
C LYS A 123 5.82 1.12 -17.92
N LYS A 124 6.46 0.83 -16.78
CA LYS A 124 5.75 0.62 -15.50
C LYS A 124 4.93 1.84 -15.08
N VAL A 125 5.47 3.05 -15.22
CA VAL A 125 4.75 4.30 -14.91
C VAL A 125 3.57 4.49 -15.86
N ALA A 126 3.74 4.25 -17.16
CA ALA A 126 2.67 4.36 -18.14
C ALA A 126 1.53 3.35 -17.86
N VAL A 127 1.88 2.10 -17.53
CA VAL A 127 0.90 1.06 -17.14
C VAL A 127 0.15 1.46 -15.87
N ALA A 128 0.85 1.90 -14.83
CA ALA A 128 0.23 2.36 -13.59
C ALA A 128 -0.70 3.56 -13.83
N LYS A 129 -0.32 4.49 -14.71
CA LYS A 129 -1.15 5.63 -15.11
C LYS A 129 -2.37 5.20 -15.91
N ALA A 130 -2.27 4.24 -16.83
CA ALA A 130 -3.43 3.72 -17.55
C ALA A 130 -4.40 2.98 -16.62
N GLU A 131 -3.88 2.18 -15.68
CA GLU A 131 -4.66 1.44 -14.67
C GLU A 131 -5.35 2.39 -13.68
N SER A 132 -4.75 3.54 -13.36
CA SER A 132 -5.30 4.47 -12.37
C SER A 132 -6.67 5.03 -12.80
N PHE A 133 -6.96 5.12 -14.09
CA PHE A 133 -8.26 5.57 -14.60
C PHE A 133 -9.35 4.49 -14.61
N GLN A 134 -9.01 3.23 -14.38
CA GLN A 134 -9.98 2.13 -14.41
C GLN A 134 -10.83 2.09 -13.13
N PRO A 135 -12.13 1.78 -13.21
CA PRO A 135 -12.96 1.51 -12.03
C PRO A 135 -12.58 0.17 -11.37
N GLY A 136 -13.00 0.00 -10.12
CA GLY A 136 -12.72 -1.20 -9.30
C GLY A 136 -11.43 -1.08 -8.48
N LEU A 137 -11.09 -2.15 -7.76
CA LEU A 137 -9.92 -2.18 -6.89
C LEU A 137 -8.61 -1.96 -7.68
N PRO A 138 -7.63 -1.21 -7.14
CA PRO A 138 -6.32 -1.12 -7.75
C PRO A 138 -5.64 -2.49 -7.71
N LYS A 139 -4.92 -2.86 -8.77
CA LYS A 139 -4.15 -4.11 -8.85
C LYS A 139 -2.72 -3.93 -8.36
N THR A 140 -2.19 -2.71 -8.47
CA THR A 140 -0.83 -2.39 -8.05
C THR A 140 -0.76 -1.16 -7.13
N SER A 141 0.22 -1.13 -6.24
CA SER A 141 0.49 0.03 -5.38
C SER A 141 0.86 1.28 -6.18
N GLY A 142 1.50 1.11 -7.35
CA GLY A 142 1.84 2.19 -8.27
C GLY A 142 0.59 2.85 -8.87
N ALA A 143 -0.35 2.05 -9.37
CA ALA A 143 -1.62 2.57 -9.87
C ALA A 143 -2.45 3.23 -8.77
N TYR A 144 -2.46 2.64 -7.56
CA TYR A 144 -3.17 3.22 -6.43
C TYR A 144 -2.58 4.56 -5.98
N LYS A 145 -1.24 4.66 -5.94
CA LYS A 145 -0.54 5.92 -5.67
C LYS A 145 -0.91 6.99 -6.69
N GLU A 146 -0.98 6.63 -7.96
CA GLU A 146 -1.36 7.56 -9.02
C GLU A 146 -2.83 8.01 -8.89
N ARG A 147 -3.76 7.11 -8.52
CA ARG A 147 -5.16 7.49 -8.23
C ARG A 147 -5.24 8.54 -7.14
N LEU A 148 -4.61 8.28 -5.99
CA LEU A 148 -4.58 9.21 -4.86
C LEU A 148 -4.01 10.57 -5.27
N ARG A 149 -2.92 10.58 -6.06
CA ARG A 149 -2.29 11.81 -6.56
C ARG A 149 -3.21 12.60 -7.49
N VAL A 150 -3.80 11.94 -8.51
CA VAL A 150 -4.71 12.59 -9.48
C VAL A 150 -5.94 13.16 -8.78
N GLN A 151 -6.48 12.44 -7.79
CA GLN A 151 -7.62 12.86 -6.99
C GLN A 151 -7.27 13.87 -5.88
N LYS A 152 -6.02 14.34 -5.81
CA LYS A 152 -5.51 15.29 -4.80
C LYS A 152 -5.78 14.84 -3.36
N LYS A 153 -5.67 13.54 -3.11
CA LYS A 153 -5.85 12.94 -1.78
C LYS A 153 -4.58 13.07 -0.97
N GLU A 154 -4.74 13.28 0.34
CA GLU A 154 -3.63 13.18 1.29
C GLU A 154 -3.02 11.77 1.24
N MET A 155 -1.69 11.70 1.09
CA MET A 155 -0.94 10.45 1.08
C MET A 155 -0.29 10.24 2.46
N TYR A 156 -0.93 9.46 3.33
CA TYR A 156 -0.41 9.21 4.68
C TYR A 156 0.68 8.13 4.71
N LYS A 157 0.63 7.17 3.77
CA LYS A 157 1.65 6.14 3.58
C LYS A 157 2.20 6.20 2.16
N ASP A 158 3.52 6.12 2.00
CA ASP A 158 4.19 6.04 0.70
C ASP A 158 5.21 4.88 0.71
N PRO A 159 4.98 3.78 -0.04
CA PRO A 159 3.83 3.53 -0.91
C PRO A 159 2.52 3.36 -0.12
N PRO A 160 1.36 3.67 -0.72
CA PRO A 160 0.07 3.48 -0.07
C PRO A 160 -0.17 1.99 0.21
N ALA A 161 -0.79 1.70 1.35
CA ALA A 161 -1.22 0.33 1.66
C ALA A 161 -2.42 -0.03 0.78
N MET A 162 -2.36 -1.20 0.15
CA MET A 162 -3.46 -1.67 -0.70
C MET A 162 -4.76 -1.78 0.11
N PRO A 163 -5.92 -1.48 -0.50
CA PRO A 163 -7.21 -1.74 0.14
C PRO A 163 -7.37 -3.23 0.42
N PRO A 164 -8.27 -3.60 1.37
CA PRO A 164 -8.67 -4.99 1.53
C PRO A 164 -9.08 -5.61 0.18
N ALA A 165 -8.78 -6.90 0.02
CA ALA A 165 -9.23 -7.65 -1.13
C ALA A 165 -10.77 -7.67 -1.21
N GLN A 166 -11.30 -8.05 -2.37
CA GLN A 166 -12.74 -8.08 -2.62
C GLN A 166 -13.47 -8.83 -1.50
N ILE A 167 -14.46 -8.15 -0.91
CA ILE A 167 -15.20 -8.64 0.25
C ILE A 167 -16.42 -9.41 -0.23
N LYS A 168 -16.57 -10.65 0.24
CA LYS A 168 -17.81 -11.43 0.09
C LYS A 168 -18.80 -10.99 1.18
N ILE A 169 -20.00 -10.59 0.77
CA ILE A 169 -21.13 -10.31 1.67
C ILE A 169 -21.95 -11.59 1.81
N GLU A 170 -22.33 -11.94 3.02
CA GLU A 170 -23.21 -13.09 3.28
C GLU A 170 -24.62 -12.79 2.75
N GLU A 171 -25.28 -13.78 2.14
CA GLU A 171 -26.60 -13.60 1.51
C GLU A 171 -27.69 -13.40 2.57
N GLU A 172 -27.62 -14.15 3.66
CA GLU A 172 -28.56 -14.05 4.77
C GLU A 172 -28.13 -12.98 5.77
N TRP A 173 -29.09 -12.14 6.16
CA TRP A 173 -28.90 -11.14 7.19
C TRP A 173 -29.30 -11.72 8.54
N VAL A 174 -28.51 -11.39 9.56
CA VAL A 174 -28.81 -11.81 10.93
C VAL A 174 -29.66 -10.74 11.64
N GLY A 175 -30.23 -11.08 12.81
CA GLY A 175 -31.00 -10.14 13.61
C GLY A 175 -30.21 -8.92 14.09
N GLU A 176 -30.94 -7.85 14.41
CA GLU A 176 -30.40 -6.65 15.05
C GLU A 176 -29.73 -6.99 16.41
N PRO A 177 -28.74 -6.20 16.85
CA PRO A 177 -28.04 -6.48 18.09
C PRO A 177 -28.97 -6.37 19.31
N SER A 178 -28.79 -7.26 20.29
CA SER A 178 -29.46 -7.14 21.59
C SER A 178 -28.82 -6.00 22.38
N ARG A 179 -29.63 -5.09 22.94
CA ARG A 179 -29.16 -3.99 23.78
C ARG A 179 -29.47 -4.26 25.25
N ASP A 180 -28.44 -4.13 26.08
CA ASP A 180 -28.58 -4.17 27.54
C ASP A 180 -29.17 -2.84 28.04
N GLU A 181 -30.27 -2.90 28.79
CA GLU A 181 -31.03 -1.71 29.20
C GLU A 181 -30.28 -0.83 30.21
N GLU A 182 -29.49 -1.44 31.10
CA GLU A 182 -28.76 -0.72 32.15
C GLU A 182 -27.49 -0.07 31.60
N THR A 183 -26.71 -0.82 30.83
CA THR A 183 -25.39 -0.40 30.37
C THR A 183 -25.42 0.26 28.99
N GLY A 184 -26.47 0.01 28.22
CA GLY A 184 -26.61 0.40 26.83
C GLY A 184 -25.70 -0.38 25.86
N GLU A 185 -24.93 -1.35 26.36
CA GLU A 185 -24.01 -2.18 25.56
C GLU A 185 -24.80 -3.07 24.59
N MET A 186 -24.33 -3.13 23.35
CA MET A 186 -24.97 -3.91 22.28
C MET A 186 -24.13 -5.13 21.94
N LYS A 187 -24.76 -6.30 21.89
CA LYS A 187 -24.14 -7.57 21.51
C LYS A 187 -24.62 -8.00 20.13
N PHE A 188 -23.67 -8.45 19.32
CA PHE A 188 -23.91 -8.81 17.93
C PHE A 188 -23.72 -10.30 17.73
N ILE A 189 -24.57 -10.90 16.91
CA ILE A 189 -24.46 -12.30 16.54
C ILE A 189 -23.59 -12.47 15.28
N PRO A 190 -22.78 -13.54 15.20
CA PRO A 190 -22.02 -13.86 13.99
C PRO A 190 -22.95 -14.32 12.85
N GLY A 191 -22.47 -14.21 11.61
CA GLY A 191 -23.09 -14.83 10.45
C GLY A 191 -22.76 -16.32 10.34
N SER A 192 -23.29 -16.98 9.30
CA SER A 192 -23.06 -18.41 9.05
C SER A 192 -21.59 -18.69 8.72
N ASP A 193 -21.01 -17.83 7.87
CA ASP A 193 -19.66 -17.97 7.32
C ASP A 193 -18.59 -17.27 8.18
N SER A 194 -19.00 -16.75 9.35
CA SER A 194 -18.12 -16.00 10.25
C SER A 194 -17.00 -16.87 10.83
N SER A 195 -15.77 -16.35 10.79
CA SER A 195 -14.58 -17.04 11.30
C SER A 195 -14.67 -17.31 12.82
N ALA A 196 -13.99 -18.36 13.30
CA ALA A 196 -13.91 -18.64 14.73
C ALA A 196 -13.33 -17.47 15.54
N LYS A 197 -12.37 -16.76 14.96
CA LYS A 197 -11.74 -15.58 15.56
C LYS A 197 -12.67 -14.38 15.63
N LEU A 198 -13.52 -14.16 14.62
CA LEU A 198 -14.60 -13.17 14.71
C LEU A 198 -15.56 -13.52 15.86
N LYS A 199 -15.98 -14.79 15.99
CA LYS A 199 -16.87 -15.23 17.09
C LYS A 199 -16.27 -14.95 18.47
N GLU A 200 -14.96 -15.11 18.63
CA GLU A 200 -14.26 -14.72 19.85
C GLU A 200 -14.25 -13.20 20.05
N PHE A 201 -13.91 -12.43 19.03
CA PHE A 201 -13.88 -10.97 19.09
C PHE A 201 -15.24 -10.34 19.40
N LEU A 202 -16.34 -10.94 18.95
CA LEU A 202 -17.69 -10.46 19.23
C LEU A 202 -18.06 -10.51 20.71
N LYS A 203 -17.39 -11.34 21.53
CA LYS A 203 -17.60 -11.37 22.99
C LYS A 203 -17.20 -10.05 23.66
N ASP A 204 -16.18 -9.38 23.12
CA ASP A 204 -15.66 -8.11 23.63
C ASP A 204 -16.16 -6.89 22.83
N PHE A 205 -16.79 -7.10 21.67
CA PHE A 205 -17.32 -6.04 20.81
C PHE A 205 -18.68 -5.57 21.32
N CYS A 206 -18.64 -4.65 22.29
CA CYS A 206 -19.81 -4.10 22.95
C CYS A 206 -19.86 -2.56 22.82
N PRO A 207 -20.08 -1.99 21.62
CA PRO A 207 -20.41 -0.57 21.50
C PRO A 207 -21.71 -0.24 22.23
N ASN A 208 -21.84 0.97 22.76
CA ASN A 208 -23.03 1.40 23.52
C ASN A 208 -23.80 2.56 22.88
N ARG A 209 -23.43 2.92 21.64
CA ARG A 209 -24.15 3.91 20.81
C ARG A 209 -24.48 3.32 19.45
N SER A 210 -25.77 3.32 19.13
CA SER A 210 -26.32 2.91 17.84
C SER A 210 -25.95 3.90 16.73
N PRO A 211 -26.03 3.50 15.45
CA PRO A 211 -25.90 4.41 14.32
C PRO A 211 -26.80 5.65 14.42
N LYS A 212 -28.06 5.48 14.85
CA LYS A 212 -29.01 6.57 15.09
C LYS A 212 -28.45 7.57 16.10
N GLU A 213 -28.00 7.11 17.26
CA GLU A 213 -27.45 7.98 18.30
C GLU A 213 -26.18 8.70 17.84
N ILE A 214 -25.27 8.00 17.14
CA ILE A 214 -24.02 8.59 16.63
C ILE A 214 -24.30 9.73 15.64
N LEU A 215 -25.28 9.54 14.75
CA LEU A 215 -25.70 10.57 13.81
C LEU A 215 -26.35 11.78 14.50
N ASN A 216 -27.30 11.52 15.41
CA ASN A 216 -28.00 12.56 16.15
C ASN A 216 -27.07 13.38 17.05
N PHE A 217 -26.04 12.76 17.61
CA PHE A 217 -25.04 13.48 18.40
C PHE A 217 -24.08 14.34 17.58
N GLY A 218 -24.06 14.23 16.25
CA GLY A 218 -23.05 14.90 15.44
C GLY A 218 -21.67 14.29 15.70
N ALA A 219 -21.37 13.16 15.05
CA ALA A 219 -20.07 12.54 15.18
C ALA A 219 -19.03 13.11 14.20
N PHE A 220 -19.42 13.45 12.97
CA PHE A 220 -18.47 13.59 11.86
C PHE A 220 -18.39 14.99 11.23
N GLY A 221 -18.70 16.01 12.01
CA GLY A 221 -18.64 17.42 11.61
C GLY A 221 -19.49 17.73 10.37
N GLY A 222 -20.59 17.00 10.16
CA GLY A 222 -21.48 17.25 9.04
C GLY A 222 -21.11 16.60 7.72
N THR A 223 -19.94 15.96 7.62
CA THR A 223 -19.32 15.65 6.31
C THR A 223 -19.32 14.19 5.92
N TYR A 224 -19.82 13.29 6.78
CA TYR A 224 -19.59 11.86 6.62
C TYR A 224 -20.15 11.36 5.29
N TYR A 225 -21.39 11.70 4.95
CA TYR A 225 -22.06 11.25 3.74
C TYR A 225 -22.03 12.29 2.61
N ARG A 226 -21.07 13.22 2.61
CA ARG A 226 -20.87 14.14 1.47
C ARG A 226 -20.53 13.37 0.18
N PRO A 227 -20.72 13.94 -1.01
CA PRO A 227 -20.28 13.29 -2.25
C PRO A 227 -18.76 13.08 -2.25
N ILE A 228 -18.29 11.89 -2.62
CA ILE A 228 -16.86 11.57 -2.68
C ILE A 228 -16.49 10.93 -4.01
N VAL A 229 -15.25 11.12 -4.43
CA VAL A 229 -14.59 10.20 -5.37
C VAL A 229 -13.71 9.29 -4.53
N SER A 230 -13.88 7.98 -4.62
CA SER A 230 -13.02 7.04 -3.88
C SER A 230 -11.79 6.68 -4.70
N ALA A 231 -10.61 6.72 -4.10
CA ALA A 231 -9.39 6.22 -4.72
C ALA A 231 -9.35 4.68 -4.73
N VAL A 232 -10.08 4.02 -3.82
CA VAL A 232 -10.17 2.56 -3.72
C VAL A 232 -10.93 1.99 -4.91
N THR A 233 -12.09 2.54 -5.24
CA THR A 233 -12.93 2.03 -6.34
C THR A 233 -12.81 2.84 -7.62
N ASN A 234 -12.20 4.03 -7.56
CA ASN A 234 -12.17 5.02 -8.64
C ASN A 234 -13.56 5.44 -9.16
N ILE A 235 -14.57 5.39 -8.28
CA ILE A 235 -15.96 5.76 -8.56
C ILE A 235 -16.34 7.02 -7.77
N LYS A 236 -17.25 7.83 -8.36
CA LYS A 236 -17.90 8.95 -7.70
C LYS A 236 -19.21 8.49 -7.04
N TYR A 237 -19.29 8.61 -5.72
CA TYR A 237 -20.49 8.29 -4.93
C TYR A 237 -21.28 9.55 -4.61
N LYS A 238 -22.61 9.48 -4.80
CA LYS A 238 -23.54 10.53 -4.41
C LYS A 238 -24.05 10.29 -3.00
N SER A 239 -24.30 11.38 -2.28
CA SER A 239 -24.85 11.34 -0.91
C SER A 239 -26.19 10.59 -0.82
N SER A 240 -27.09 10.81 -1.78
CA SER A 240 -28.41 10.15 -1.80
C SER A 240 -28.31 8.63 -1.84
N ASP A 241 -27.38 8.12 -2.65
CA ASP A 241 -27.28 6.70 -2.95
C ASP A 241 -26.69 5.94 -1.76
N VAL A 242 -25.66 6.52 -1.12
CA VAL A 242 -25.08 5.95 0.10
C VAL A 242 -26.05 6.02 1.28
N LEU A 243 -26.76 7.13 1.45
CA LEU A 243 -27.74 7.27 2.53
C LEU A 243 -28.86 6.24 2.37
N LYS A 244 -29.43 6.10 1.18
CA LYS A 244 -30.48 5.10 0.89
C LYS A 244 -30.03 3.67 1.15
N ASN A 245 -28.76 3.36 0.92
CA ASN A 245 -28.23 2.01 1.03
C ASN A 245 -27.68 1.66 2.44
N SER A 246 -27.23 2.64 3.22
CA SER A 246 -26.54 2.39 4.48
C SER A 246 -27.27 2.89 5.72
N VAL A 247 -28.26 3.77 5.58
CA VAL A 247 -28.88 4.47 6.72
C VAL A 247 -30.41 4.28 6.68
N GLN A 248 -30.99 3.83 7.79
CA GLN A 248 -32.44 3.75 7.94
C GLN A 248 -33.03 5.18 8.04
N LYS A 249 -34.21 5.41 7.47
CA LYS A 249 -34.81 6.74 7.37
C LYS A 249 -35.08 7.34 8.76
N GLU A 250 -35.51 6.49 9.68
CA GLU A 250 -35.87 6.80 11.06
C GLU A 250 -34.65 7.19 11.91
N TRP A 251 -33.42 6.93 11.43
CA TRP A 251 -32.19 7.33 12.10
C TRP A 251 -31.84 8.80 11.87
N ILE A 252 -32.29 9.35 10.74
CA ILE A 252 -31.99 10.70 10.29
C ILE A 252 -33.22 11.61 10.26
N GLU A 253 -34.36 11.10 10.72
CA GLU A 253 -35.58 11.88 10.90
C GLU A 253 -35.32 13.09 11.82
N GLY A 254 -35.74 14.27 11.38
CA GLY A 254 -35.53 15.53 12.10
C GLY A 254 -34.12 16.13 12.00
N LEU A 255 -33.16 15.47 11.35
CA LEU A 255 -31.82 16.03 11.14
C LEU A 255 -31.79 16.96 9.92
N ASP A 256 -31.04 18.06 10.03
CA ASP A 256 -30.69 18.85 8.85
C ASP A 256 -29.61 18.12 8.04
N HIS A 257 -30.03 17.49 6.94
CA HIS A 257 -29.14 16.70 6.09
C HIS A 257 -27.97 17.51 5.51
N LYS A 258 -28.17 18.81 5.20
CA LYS A 258 -27.14 19.64 4.56
C LYS A 258 -26.00 19.97 5.52
N THR A 259 -26.31 20.21 6.78
CA THR A 259 -25.32 20.59 7.80
C THR A 259 -24.80 19.38 8.59
N MET A 260 -25.64 18.38 8.87
CA MET A 260 -25.28 17.27 9.75
C MET A 260 -24.78 16.00 9.05
N LEU A 261 -25.10 15.81 7.76
CA LEU A 261 -24.76 14.57 7.04
C LEU A 261 -23.93 14.78 5.78
N THR A 262 -24.25 15.80 4.98
CA THR A 262 -23.77 15.93 3.59
C THR A 262 -22.98 17.20 3.30
N SER A 263 -22.60 17.95 4.35
CA SER A 263 -21.78 19.16 4.23
C SER A 263 -20.47 18.85 3.49
N LEU A 264 -20.06 19.74 2.58
CA LEU A 264 -18.77 19.61 1.90
C LEU A 264 -17.59 19.96 2.83
N THR A 265 -17.85 20.84 3.79
CA THR A 265 -16.85 21.38 4.72
C THR A 265 -17.12 20.87 6.13
N TYR A 266 -16.06 20.51 6.84
CA TYR A 266 -16.15 20.02 8.22
C TYR A 266 -16.51 21.15 9.18
N GLN A 267 -17.59 20.96 9.94
CA GLN A 267 -18.10 21.92 10.92
C GLN A 267 -17.97 21.34 12.33
N ALA A 268 -16.96 21.80 13.08
CA ALA A 268 -16.74 21.33 14.46
C ALA A 268 -17.91 21.67 15.39
N SER A 269 -18.65 22.76 15.12
CA SER A 269 -19.84 23.17 15.88
C SER A 269 -20.98 22.17 15.83
N VAL A 270 -21.07 21.33 14.79
CA VAL A 270 -22.06 20.25 14.68
C VAL A 270 -21.76 19.13 15.67
N ASN A 271 -20.49 18.94 16.03
CA ASN A 271 -20.11 17.81 16.86
C ASN A 271 -20.64 17.90 18.30
N LYS A 272 -20.92 16.74 18.92
CA LYS A 272 -21.29 16.66 20.35
C LYS A 272 -20.32 17.43 21.24
N PHE A 273 -19.02 17.21 21.04
CA PHE A 273 -17.97 17.80 21.87
C PHE A 273 -17.36 19.07 21.27
N LYS A 274 -17.96 19.63 20.20
CA LYS A 274 -17.57 20.91 19.57
C LYS A 274 -16.10 21.00 19.12
N VAL A 275 -15.44 19.86 18.88
CA VAL A 275 -14.05 19.77 18.43
C VAL A 275 -13.93 19.03 17.11
N LYS A 276 -12.96 19.43 16.27
CA LYS A 276 -12.60 18.67 15.07
C LYS A 276 -11.86 17.40 15.48
N CYS A 277 -12.26 16.28 14.88
CA CYS A 277 -11.63 14.98 15.09
C CYS A 277 -11.70 14.14 13.80
N GLY A 278 -10.77 13.20 13.66
CA GLY A 278 -10.68 12.28 12.53
C GLY A 278 -9.67 12.72 11.46
N GLY A 279 -9.17 11.73 10.72
CA GLY A 279 -8.30 11.93 9.55
C GLY A 279 -9.09 12.24 8.28
N SER A 280 -8.39 12.68 7.23
CA SER A 280 -9.00 12.90 5.91
C SER A 280 -9.36 11.58 5.22
N LEU A 281 -10.26 11.63 4.23
CA LEU A 281 -10.56 10.43 3.43
C LEU A 281 -9.30 9.86 2.76
N GLY A 282 -8.40 10.72 2.27
CA GLY A 282 -7.12 10.28 1.67
C GLY A 282 -6.22 9.54 2.65
N MET A 283 -6.14 9.99 3.90
CA MET A 283 -5.42 9.28 4.97
C MET A 283 -5.99 7.87 5.20
N TRP A 284 -7.32 7.74 5.24
CA TRP A 284 -7.96 6.43 5.43
C TRP A 284 -7.79 5.51 4.23
N GLU A 285 -7.93 6.03 3.01
CA GLU A 285 -7.71 5.30 1.76
C GLU A 285 -6.25 4.82 1.66
N SER A 286 -5.27 5.71 1.78
CA SER A 286 -3.84 5.38 1.69
C SER A 286 -3.33 4.47 2.83
N SER A 287 -4.06 4.40 3.94
CA SER A 287 -3.74 3.50 5.06
C SER A 287 -4.22 2.06 4.88
N GLY A 288 -5.00 1.77 3.82
CA GLY A 288 -5.62 0.45 3.60
C GLY A 288 -6.82 0.19 4.52
N TRP A 289 -7.50 1.25 4.97
CA TRP A 289 -8.59 1.13 5.93
C TRP A 289 -9.99 1.15 5.32
N ILE A 290 -10.09 1.59 4.06
CA ILE A 290 -11.31 1.65 3.26
C ILE A 290 -11.34 0.43 2.33
N SER A 291 -12.50 -0.20 2.21
CA SER A 291 -12.77 -1.26 1.24
C SER A 291 -13.71 -0.78 0.15
N ASP A 292 -13.81 -1.56 -0.92
CA ASP A 292 -14.75 -1.30 -2.02
C ASP A 292 -16.22 -1.48 -1.60
N SER A 293 -16.49 -2.42 -0.70
CA SER A 293 -17.83 -2.67 -0.17
C SER A 293 -18.32 -1.50 0.67
N ASP A 294 -17.46 -0.90 1.51
CA ASP A 294 -17.78 0.23 2.38
C ASP A 294 -16.88 1.45 2.07
N PRO A 295 -17.12 2.17 0.95
CA PRO A 295 -16.25 3.25 0.45
C PRO A 295 -16.20 4.48 1.37
N TYR A 296 -17.15 4.62 2.31
CA TYR A 296 -17.12 5.64 3.36
C TYR A 296 -16.43 5.15 4.64
N GLY A 297 -16.03 3.89 4.72
CA GLY A 297 -15.22 3.33 5.79
C GLY A 297 -16.02 2.81 6.99
N TRP A 298 -15.40 2.89 8.17
CA TRP A 298 -15.84 2.14 9.35
C TRP A 298 -17.29 2.42 9.76
N PHE A 299 -17.76 3.67 9.75
CA PHE A 299 -19.11 3.96 10.23
C PHE A 299 -20.17 3.52 9.22
N GLN A 300 -19.87 3.53 7.91
CA GLN A 300 -20.74 2.89 6.91
C GLN A 300 -20.82 1.38 7.14
N TRP A 301 -19.67 0.73 7.36
CA TRP A 301 -19.64 -0.69 7.73
C TRP A 301 -20.47 -0.95 8.99
N TYR A 302 -20.31 -0.12 10.03
CA TYR A 302 -21.03 -0.24 11.29
C TYR A 302 -22.54 -0.09 11.13
N CYS A 303 -23.00 0.87 10.31
CA CYS A 303 -24.42 1.03 10.00
C CYS A 303 -25.01 -0.25 9.38
N ARG A 304 -24.31 -0.88 8.43
CA ARG A 304 -24.79 -2.11 7.79
C ARG A 304 -24.64 -3.32 8.70
N PHE A 305 -23.56 -3.40 9.48
CA PHE A 305 -23.33 -4.46 10.46
C PHE A 305 -24.42 -4.46 11.55
N TYR A 306 -24.84 -3.27 11.99
CA TYR A 306 -25.96 -3.07 12.91
C TYR A 306 -27.28 -3.60 12.36
N GLN A 307 -27.53 -3.40 11.07
CA GLN A 307 -28.75 -3.89 10.41
C GLN A 307 -28.75 -5.40 10.15
N GLY A 308 -27.67 -6.12 10.49
CA GLY A 308 -27.60 -7.57 10.30
C GLY A 308 -26.72 -8.04 9.14
N ARG A 309 -26.14 -7.13 8.33
CA ARG A 309 -25.21 -7.53 7.27
C ARG A 309 -23.95 -8.14 7.88
N ARG A 310 -23.51 -9.29 7.36
CA ARG A 310 -22.21 -9.90 7.65
C ARG A 310 -21.36 -10.03 6.40
N CYS A 311 -20.04 -9.94 6.55
CA CYS A 311 -19.13 -10.01 5.41
C CYS A 311 -17.71 -10.41 5.81
N GLY A 312 -16.90 -10.78 4.81
CA GLY A 312 -15.50 -11.17 4.99
C GLY A 312 -14.57 -10.11 5.61
N ASP A 313 -15.04 -8.88 5.82
CA ASP A 313 -14.28 -7.78 6.45
C ASP A 313 -14.58 -7.60 7.95
N ASP A 314 -15.59 -8.31 8.47
CA ASP A 314 -16.08 -8.11 9.84
C ASP A 314 -14.99 -8.36 10.88
N GLU A 315 -14.18 -9.43 10.74
CA GLU A 315 -13.07 -9.71 11.65
C GLU A 315 -12.10 -8.53 11.74
N ARG A 316 -11.76 -7.91 10.60
CA ARG A 316 -10.84 -6.78 10.54
C ARG A 316 -11.44 -5.55 11.22
N GLN A 317 -12.72 -5.26 10.94
CA GLN A 317 -13.39 -4.06 11.47
C GLN A 317 -13.62 -4.16 12.98
N VAL A 318 -14.06 -5.32 13.47
CA VAL A 318 -14.18 -5.60 14.90
C VAL A 318 -12.80 -5.55 15.58
N SER A 319 -11.75 -6.13 14.99
CA SER A 319 -10.39 -6.04 15.53
C SER A 319 -9.90 -4.59 15.65
N ARG A 320 -10.20 -3.73 14.68
CA ARG A 320 -9.86 -2.29 14.73
C ARG A 320 -10.60 -1.57 15.86
N TRP A 321 -11.88 -1.90 16.06
CA TRP A 321 -12.66 -1.38 17.17
C TRP A 321 -12.06 -1.83 18.51
N LEU A 322 -11.71 -3.11 18.66
CA LEU A 322 -11.11 -3.63 19.90
C LEU A 322 -9.81 -2.91 20.27
N LYS A 323 -8.96 -2.64 19.27
CA LYS A 323 -7.70 -1.88 19.44
C LYS A 323 -7.92 -0.41 19.79
N SER A 324 -9.06 0.17 19.42
CA SER A 324 -9.36 1.59 19.58
C SER A 324 -10.23 1.87 20.81
N ALA A 325 -11.40 1.25 20.87
CA ALA A 325 -12.48 1.47 21.82
C ALA A 325 -12.78 0.24 22.71
N GLY A 326 -12.27 -0.95 22.37
CA GLY A 326 -12.49 -2.15 23.19
C GLY A 326 -11.91 -2.10 24.60
N PRO A 327 -12.10 -3.15 25.43
CA PRO A 327 -11.67 -3.16 26.84
C PRO A 327 -10.20 -2.78 27.08
N LYS A 328 -9.31 -3.17 26.16
CA LYS A 328 -7.87 -2.82 26.14
C LYS A 328 -7.53 -1.75 25.09
N GLY A 329 -8.53 -1.13 24.49
CA GLY A 329 -8.39 -0.17 23.40
C GLY A 329 -7.64 1.09 23.83
N ARG A 330 -6.83 1.63 22.91
CA ARG A 330 -5.96 2.79 23.14
C ARG A 330 -6.73 4.00 23.64
N PHE A 331 -7.78 4.40 22.91
CA PHE A 331 -8.52 5.63 23.21
C PHE A 331 -9.39 5.48 24.45
N ARG A 332 -10.03 4.32 24.63
CA ARG A 332 -10.80 4.01 25.85
C ARG A 332 -9.89 4.09 27.08
N SER A 333 -8.76 3.39 27.06
CA SER A 333 -7.82 3.35 28.19
C SER A 333 -7.26 4.74 28.50
N GLN A 334 -6.89 5.50 27.47
CA GLN A 334 -6.37 6.86 27.64
C GLN A 334 -7.41 7.78 28.29
N LEU A 335 -8.67 7.74 27.85
CA LEU A 335 -9.71 8.60 28.43
C LEU A 335 -10.06 8.18 29.86
N CYS A 336 -10.27 6.88 30.12
CA CYS A 336 -10.57 6.39 31.47
C CYS A 336 -9.44 6.76 32.46
N ASN A 337 -8.18 6.62 32.06
CA ASN A 337 -7.04 6.98 32.92
C ASN A 337 -7.01 8.48 33.23
N LYS A 338 -7.36 9.34 32.26
CA LYS A 338 -7.47 10.79 32.48
C LYS A 338 -8.65 11.16 33.38
N ILE A 339 -9.78 10.44 33.28
CA ILE A 339 -10.91 10.62 34.19
C ILE A 339 -10.52 10.23 35.62
N PHE A 340 -9.86 9.07 35.81
CA PHE A 340 -9.34 8.68 37.12
C PHE A 340 -8.35 9.69 37.70
N ALA A 341 -7.42 10.19 36.89
CA ALA A 341 -6.47 11.22 37.33
C ALA A 341 -7.15 12.54 37.73
N ALA A 342 -8.35 12.81 37.23
CA ALA A 342 -9.12 14.00 37.57
C ALA A 342 -10.05 13.83 38.78
N GLY A 343 -10.12 12.65 39.42
CA GLY A 343 -11.02 12.38 40.55
C GLY A 343 -12.04 11.25 40.32
N GLY A 344 -11.92 10.51 39.21
CA GLY A 344 -12.71 9.28 39.00
C GLY A 344 -14.16 9.55 38.62
N PHE A 345 -15.09 8.87 39.28
CA PHE A 345 -16.51 8.83 38.91
C PHE A 345 -17.17 10.22 38.86
N SER A 346 -16.79 11.14 39.75
CA SER A 346 -17.31 12.52 39.75
C SER A 346 -17.04 13.29 38.44
N HIS A 347 -16.08 12.84 37.63
CA HIS A 347 -15.67 13.48 36.38
C HIS A 347 -15.99 12.67 35.12
N VAL A 348 -16.74 11.58 35.23
CA VAL A 348 -17.10 10.71 34.09
C VAL A 348 -17.78 11.48 32.95
N ASN A 349 -18.67 12.42 33.30
CA ASN A 349 -19.43 13.23 32.36
C ASN A 349 -18.74 14.56 31.99
N SER A 350 -17.52 14.82 32.50
CA SER A 350 -16.81 16.07 32.21
C SER A 350 -16.33 16.13 30.75
N VAL A 351 -17.02 16.92 29.95
CA VAL A 351 -16.71 17.16 28.53
C VAL A 351 -15.36 17.85 28.32
N ARG A 352 -14.84 18.53 29.36
CA ARG A 352 -13.53 19.20 29.33
C ARG A 352 -12.37 18.20 29.33
N ILE A 353 -12.56 16.99 29.85
CA ILE A 353 -11.52 15.97 29.87
C ILE A 353 -11.40 15.34 28.49
N SER A 354 -10.38 15.77 27.75
CA SER A 354 -10.01 15.24 26.43
C SER A 354 -11.18 15.15 25.44
N PRO A 355 -11.82 16.28 25.08
CA PRO A 355 -12.97 16.30 24.18
C PRO A 355 -12.67 15.63 22.83
N VAL A 356 -11.45 15.73 22.32
CA VAL A 356 -11.04 15.07 21.06
C VAL A 356 -11.11 13.55 21.19
N ILE A 357 -10.67 12.97 22.33
CA ILE A 357 -10.74 11.51 22.53
C ILE A 357 -12.19 11.06 22.73
N ARG A 358 -13.02 11.86 23.43
CA ARG A 358 -14.46 11.59 23.54
C ARG A 358 -15.12 11.58 22.16
N GLN A 359 -14.80 12.55 21.31
CA GLN A 359 -15.28 12.60 19.92
C GLN A 359 -14.77 11.40 19.11
N THR A 360 -13.50 11.02 19.26
CA THR A 360 -12.96 9.80 18.62
C THR A 360 -13.74 8.56 19.03
N LEU A 361 -14.00 8.35 20.32
CA LEU A 361 -14.74 7.19 20.79
C LEU A 361 -16.19 7.19 20.29
N LEU A 362 -16.82 8.36 20.20
CA LEU A 362 -18.14 8.51 19.59
C LEU A 362 -18.12 8.08 18.11
N HIS A 363 -17.05 8.39 17.36
CA HIS A 363 -16.90 7.86 15.99
C HIS A 363 -16.86 6.34 15.93
N TRP A 364 -16.44 5.67 17.02
CA TRP A 364 -16.39 4.21 17.16
C TRP A 364 -17.62 3.65 17.91
N GLY A 365 -18.66 4.46 18.16
CA GLY A 365 -19.87 4.01 18.85
C GLY A 365 -19.69 3.68 20.33
N LEU A 366 -18.67 4.28 20.98
CA LEU A 366 -18.47 4.17 22.42
C LEU A 366 -18.56 5.53 23.11
N GLU A 367 -19.34 5.59 24.18
CA GLU A 367 -19.29 6.66 25.17
C GLU A 367 -18.85 6.09 26.53
N ILE A 368 -17.95 6.79 27.23
CA ILE A 368 -17.50 6.37 28.56
C ILE A 368 -18.59 6.70 29.58
N THR A 369 -19.30 5.67 30.03
CA THR A 369 -20.24 5.71 31.14
C THR A 369 -19.57 5.30 32.45
N GLU A 370 -20.28 5.44 33.58
CA GLU A 370 -19.80 4.94 34.87
C GLU A 370 -19.51 3.43 34.82
N THR A 371 -20.36 2.65 34.18
CA THR A 371 -20.15 1.21 33.99
C THR A 371 -18.87 0.92 33.21
N VAL A 372 -18.63 1.66 32.12
CA VAL A 372 -17.41 1.50 31.31
C VAL A 372 -16.15 1.88 32.11
N LEU A 373 -16.24 2.95 32.90
CA LEU A 373 -15.16 3.41 33.77
C LEU A 373 -14.88 2.42 34.90
N ARG A 374 -15.92 1.86 35.53
CA ARG A 374 -15.84 0.84 36.57
C ARG A 374 -15.17 -0.43 36.06
N LYS A 375 -15.63 -0.98 34.92
CA LYS A 375 -15.01 -2.14 34.26
C LYS A 375 -13.52 -1.88 33.95
N HIS A 376 -13.17 -0.66 33.53
CA HIS A 376 -11.77 -0.28 33.32
C HIS A 376 -10.98 -0.25 34.64
N GLY A 377 -11.53 0.37 35.69
CA GLY A 377 -10.89 0.49 37.00
C GLY A 377 -10.53 -0.85 37.62
N ILE A 378 -11.49 -1.80 37.63
CA ILE A 378 -11.27 -3.18 38.10
C ILE A 378 -10.12 -3.84 37.32
N ARG A 379 -10.16 -3.75 35.98
CA ARG A 379 -9.15 -4.36 35.11
C ARG A 379 -7.72 -3.84 35.36
N VAL A 380 -7.57 -2.57 35.74
CA VAL A 380 -6.26 -1.93 35.92
C VAL A 380 -5.87 -1.74 37.40
N GLY A 381 -6.60 -2.35 38.35
CA GLY A 381 -6.31 -2.25 39.78
C GLY A 381 -6.48 -0.84 40.37
N LYS A 382 -7.44 -0.06 39.84
CA LYS A 382 -7.77 1.28 40.34
C LYS A 382 -9.04 1.32 41.20
N LEU A 383 -9.74 0.19 41.32
CA LEU A 383 -10.97 0.00 42.10
C LEU A 383 -10.89 -1.31 42.87
#